data_AF-A0A7M3ZTX5-F1
#
_entry.id   AF-A0A7M3ZTX5-F1
#
_cell.length_a   1.000
_cell.length_b   1.000
_cell.length_c   1.000
_cell.angle_alpha   90.00
_cell.angle_beta   90.00
_cell.angle_gamma   90.00
#
_symmetry.space_group_name_H-M   'P 1'
#
loop_
_entity.id
_entity.type
_entity.pdbx_description
1 polymer ?
#
loop_
_entity_poly.entity_id
_entity_poly.type
_entity_poly.pdbx_seq_one_letter_code
_entity_poly.pdbx_strand_id
1 'polypeptide(L)'
;MFSVRLVEHPLPTTERDVDGLIAWMIDTLSLVRKRGDATADHGRAGPVHRLLRDHLFGHPDRSWDAQMLADELAQMPASLNHHLSRLVETGLIGFTNEGKGWRKYYLRGGSLSNAVAHLQQHGSMVLQQRFELVNQRWTRSGEPLPVELPQDESAPFSIGLVDHRPLPDEAVGSLLSYWMNDFGLLGERPGAEIQEDSISVRLFSTLLERNLPLSLDEATELHGGQKARIGRILERFRATGMVERVARTDRLNTALWTAMTSQHQRRGEDWMLKKGGFQRLLNEQQQSGLLKALAQGSLSVEDVANHLSTVEAREQMLLLNLLGGRLPMGYRMSGASASAVQRRVQDRLDRVMRRMVRVAGLLDEALAASKGSS
;
A
#
# COMPACT_ATOMS: atom_id res chain seq x y z
N MET A 1 13.62 15.32 -13.12
CA MET A 1 13.19 13.92 -13.10
C MET A 1 11.95 13.84 -12.24
N PHE A 2 10.91 13.17 -12.70
CA PHE A 2 9.68 13.02 -11.94
C PHE A 2 9.87 12.00 -10.82
N SER A 3 9.42 12.37 -9.64
CA SER A 3 9.47 11.59 -8.41
C SER A 3 8.38 12.10 -7.48
N VAL A 4 7.38 11.26 -7.22
CA VAL A 4 6.27 11.58 -6.33
C VAL A 4 6.01 10.44 -5.36
N ARG A 5 5.62 10.79 -4.14
CA ARG A 5 5.04 9.85 -3.18
C ARG A 5 3.61 10.27 -2.92
N LEU A 6 2.71 9.30 -3.00
CA LEU A 6 1.28 9.51 -2.81
C LEU A 6 0.80 8.67 -1.64
N VAL A 7 0.05 9.30 -0.74
CA VAL A 7 -0.66 8.64 0.35
C VAL A 7 -2.14 8.95 0.21
N GLU A 8 -2.95 7.90 0.26
CA GLU A 8 -4.39 8.02 0.21
C GLU A 8 -4.94 8.55 1.53
N HIS A 9 -5.61 9.69 1.44
CA HIS A 9 -6.41 10.26 2.51
C HIS A 9 -7.88 10.33 2.09
N PRO A 10 -8.84 10.20 3.04
CA PRO A 10 -10.24 10.49 2.76
C PRO A 10 -10.40 11.94 2.29
N LEU A 11 -11.43 12.23 1.49
CA LEU A 11 -11.71 13.61 1.09
C LEU A 11 -11.96 14.47 2.35
N PRO A 12 -11.50 15.73 2.37
CA PRO A 12 -11.79 16.64 3.46
C PRO A 12 -13.30 16.91 3.54
N THR A 13 -13.83 17.02 4.76
CA THR A 13 -15.27 17.20 5.01
C THR A 13 -15.75 18.63 4.75
N THR A 14 -14.85 19.62 4.82
CA THR A 14 -15.14 21.04 4.57
C THR A 14 -14.69 21.42 3.16
N GLU A 15 -15.66 21.52 2.24
CA GLU A 15 -15.39 21.72 0.80
C GLU A 15 -14.75 23.06 0.43
N ARG A 16 -14.70 24.05 1.34
CA ARG A 16 -14.18 25.40 1.04
C ARG A 16 -13.14 25.94 2.04
N ASP A 17 -12.68 25.11 2.96
CA ASP A 17 -11.57 25.51 3.85
C ASP A 17 -10.25 25.41 3.07
N VAL A 18 -9.75 26.55 2.54
CA VAL A 18 -8.49 26.64 1.81
C VAL A 18 -7.33 26.02 2.61
N ASP A 19 -7.26 26.28 3.92
CA ASP A 19 -6.20 25.72 4.77
C ASP A 19 -6.29 24.21 4.87
N GLY A 20 -7.50 23.69 5.04
CA GLY A 20 -7.78 22.26 5.09
C GLY A 20 -7.45 21.55 3.78
N LEU A 21 -7.80 22.15 2.65
CA LEU A 21 -7.52 21.61 1.31
C LEU A 21 -6.02 21.61 1.01
N ILE A 22 -5.28 22.66 1.39
CA ILE A 22 -3.81 22.70 1.24
C ILE A 22 -3.13 21.68 2.15
N ALA A 23 -3.57 21.57 3.41
CA ALA A 23 -3.05 20.55 4.32
C ALA A 23 -3.28 19.14 3.77
N TRP A 24 -4.46 18.88 3.20
CA TRP A 24 -4.75 17.62 2.54
C TRP A 24 -3.79 17.34 1.37
N MET A 25 -3.52 18.33 0.50
CA MET A 25 -2.56 18.19 -0.60
C MET A 25 -1.15 17.89 -0.10
N ILE A 26 -0.69 18.56 0.96
CA ILE A 26 0.62 18.35 1.58
C ILE A 26 0.75 16.91 2.10
N ASP A 27 -0.27 16.43 2.79
CA ASP A 27 -0.29 15.10 3.40
C ASP A 27 -0.34 14.01 2.30
N THR A 28 -1.23 14.18 1.30
CA THR A 28 -1.32 13.27 0.14
C THR A 28 -0.04 13.20 -0.67
N LEU A 29 0.66 14.32 -0.92
CA LEU A 29 1.94 14.34 -1.65
C LEU A 29 3.16 14.05 -0.75
N SER A 30 2.94 13.78 0.53
CA SER A 30 4.01 13.55 1.53
C SER A 30 5.09 14.64 1.51
N LEU A 31 4.72 15.91 1.30
CA LEU A 31 5.68 17.01 1.11
C LEU A 31 6.45 17.35 2.38
N VAL A 32 5.87 17.03 3.53
CA VAL A 32 6.48 17.19 4.86
C VAL A 32 6.58 15.82 5.51
N ARG A 33 7.74 15.51 6.11
CA ARG A 33 7.90 14.28 6.90
C ARG A 33 7.07 14.39 8.17
N LYS A 34 6.40 13.28 8.55
CA LYS A 34 5.52 13.13 9.72
C LYS A 34 5.66 14.26 10.76
N ARG A 35 4.56 15.00 10.96
CA ARG A 35 4.40 15.99 12.03
C ARG A 35 4.83 15.35 13.35
N GLY A 36 5.80 15.93 14.04
CA GLY A 36 5.90 15.71 15.48
C GLY A 36 4.61 16.23 16.12
N ASP A 37 4.14 15.57 17.17
CA ASP A 37 3.04 16.09 18.01
C ASP A 37 3.50 17.41 18.65
N ALA A 38 3.33 18.54 17.95
CA ALA A 38 3.32 19.93 18.45
C ALA A 38 3.69 20.94 17.35
N THR A 39 2.82 21.17 16.38
CA THR A 39 2.70 22.52 15.82
C THR A 39 1.32 23.04 16.20
N ALA A 40 1.27 24.18 16.89
CA ALA A 40 0.08 24.72 17.56
C ALA A 40 -1.12 25.00 16.63
N ASP A 41 -0.91 24.88 15.32
CA ASP A 41 -1.81 25.23 14.23
C ASP A 41 -1.98 24.09 13.20
N HIS A 42 -1.61 22.85 13.54
CA HIS A 42 -1.57 21.71 12.62
C HIS A 42 -0.66 21.90 11.40
N GLY A 43 0.31 22.83 11.46
CA GLY A 43 1.29 23.08 10.41
C GLY A 43 0.83 24.13 9.38
N ARG A 44 -0.27 24.85 9.65
CA ARG A 44 -0.84 25.89 8.77
C ARG A 44 0.09 27.10 8.56
N ALA A 45 0.91 27.46 9.55
CA ALA A 45 1.96 28.48 9.45
C ALA A 45 3.31 27.91 8.94
N GLY A 46 3.37 26.60 8.66
CA GLY A 46 4.56 25.96 8.14
C GLY A 46 4.99 26.55 6.80
N PRO A 47 6.31 26.58 6.51
CA PRO A 47 6.83 27.21 5.30
C PRO A 47 6.28 26.58 4.01
N VAL A 48 6.04 25.27 3.99
CA VAL A 48 5.43 24.59 2.83
C VAL A 48 3.97 24.98 2.65
N HIS A 49 3.21 25.12 3.75
CA HIS A 49 1.81 25.53 3.67
C HIS A 49 1.69 26.94 3.09
N ARG A 50 2.38 27.91 3.68
CA ARG A 50 2.41 29.31 3.20
C ARG A 50 2.96 29.45 1.77
N LEU A 51 3.99 28.68 1.42
CA LEU A 51 4.52 28.61 0.05
C LEU A 51 3.43 28.18 -0.97
N LEU A 52 2.64 27.16 -0.64
CA LEU A 52 1.58 26.70 -1.51
C LEU A 52 0.40 27.68 -1.50
N ARG A 53 -0.08 28.07 -0.32
CA ARG A 53 -1.26 28.92 -0.13
C ARG A 53 -1.08 30.29 -0.74
N ASP A 54 -0.06 31.00 -0.30
CA ASP A 54 0.05 32.44 -0.52
C ASP A 54 0.83 32.75 -1.79
N HIS A 55 1.43 31.75 -2.45
CA HIS A 55 2.32 31.96 -3.61
C HIS A 55 1.95 31.02 -4.76
N LEU A 56 2.35 29.74 -4.71
CA LEU A 56 2.27 28.86 -5.88
C LEU A 56 0.82 28.57 -6.31
N PHE A 57 -0.08 28.28 -5.37
CA PHE A 57 -1.50 28.06 -5.66
C PHE A 57 -2.28 29.37 -5.61
N GLY A 58 -1.95 30.26 -4.67
CA GLY A 58 -2.59 31.58 -4.53
C GLY A 58 -2.39 32.50 -5.73
N HIS A 59 -1.25 32.42 -6.41
CA HIS A 59 -0.92 33.22 -7.60
C HIS A 59 -0.40 32.32 -8.73
N PRO A 60 -1.28 31.52 -9.35
CA PRO A 60 -0.90 30.51 -10.34
C PRO A 60 -0.39 31.11 -11.66
N ASP A 61 -0.68 32.39 -11.90
CA ASP A 61 -0.25 33.22 -13.03
C ASP A 61 1.11 33.91 -12.81
N ARG A 62 1.67 33.82 -11.60
CA ARG A 62 2.96 34.44 -11.24
C ARG A 62 4.07 33.39 -11.18
N SER A 63 5.28 33.84 -11.55
CA SER A 63 6.50 33.08 -11.31
C SER A 63 7.32 33.70 -10.17
N TRP A 64 8.06 32.85 -9.48
CA TRP A 64 8.71 33.17 -8.22
C TRP A 64 10.16 32.69 -8.25
N ASP A 65 11.14 33.54 -7.95
CA ASP A 65 12.49 33.06 -7.67
C ASP A 65 12.65 32.69 -6.19
N ALA A 66 13.69 31.93 -5.88
CA ALA A 66 13.93 31.44 -4.53
C ALA A 66 14.22 32.56 -3.50
N GLN A 67 14.74 33.71 -3.95
CA GLN A 67 15.01 34.85 -3.07
C GLN A 67 13.72 35.58 -2.71
N MET A 68 12.85 35.85 -3.69
CA MET A 68 11.52 36.43 -3.46
C MET A 68 10.73 35.61 -2.44
N LEU A 69 10.69 34.28 -2.63
CA LEU A 69 9.99 33.39 -1.70
C LEU A 69 10.63 33.36 -0.31
N ALA A 70 11.97 33.45 -0.24
CA ALA A 70 12.69 33.49 1.03
C ALA A 70 12.33 34.75 1.83
N ASP A 71 12.30 35.90 1.15
CA ASP A 71 11.96 37.18 1.74
C ASP A 71 10.49 37.21 2.22
N GLU A 72 9.55 36.76 1.39
CA GLU A 72 8.11 36.73 1.73
C GLU A 72 7.77 35.71 2.84
N LEU A 73 8.47 34.57 2.88
CA LEU A 73 8.24 33.54 3.91
C LEU A 73 9.04 33.76 5.20
N ALA A 74 9.92 34.77 5.24
CA ALA A 74 10.92 34.99 6.28
C ALA A 74 11.75 33.72 6.55
N GLN A 75 12.32 33.15 5.49
CA GLN A 75 13.13 31.93 5.51
C GLN A 75 14.46 32.17 4.79
N MET A 76 15.44 31.29 4.99
CA MET A 76 16.66 31.33 4.19
C MET A 76 16.41 30.69 2.81
N PRO A 77 16.98 31.21 1.70
CA PRO A 77 16.81 30.60 0.38
C PRO A 77 17.19 29.11 0.35
N ALA A 78 18.24 28.75 1.08
CA ALA A 78 18.70 27.36 1.19
C ALA A 78 17.66 26.41 1.82
N SER A 79 16.82 26.87 2.76
CA SER A 79 15.78 26.04 3.37
C SER A 79 14.60 25.80 2.43
N LEU A 80 14.36 26.69 1.47
CA LEU A 80 13.30 26.52 0.45
C LEU A 80 13.71 25.61 -0.70
N ASN A 81 15.00 25.58 -1.06
CA ASN A 81 15.49 24.78 -2.18
C ASN A 81 15.09 23.31 -2.10
N HIS A 82 15.07 22.71 -0.91
CA HIS A 82 14.61 21.32 -0.73
C HIS A 82 13.13 21.16 -1.07
N HIS A 83 12.28 22.07 -0.60
CA HIS A 83 10.84 22.05 -0.85
C HIS A 83 10.51 22.31 -2.33
N LEU A 84 11.17 23.30 -2.94
CA LEU A 84 11.00 23.62 -4.35
C LEU A 84 11.47 22.47 -5.25
N SER A 85 12.61 21.84 -4.94
CA SER A 85 13.10 20.68 -5.69
C SER A 85 12.10 19.51 -5.61
N ARG A 86 11.58 19.20 -4.42
CA ARG A 86 10.55 18.16 -4.26
C ARG A 86 9.26 18.50 -5.01
N LEU A 87 8.80 19.74 -4.99
CA LEU A 87 7.61 20.17 -5.73
C LEU A 87 7.83 20.07 -7.25
N VAL A 88 9.02 20.43 -7.74
CA VAL A 88 9.41 20.24 -9.15
C VAL A 88 9.38 18.76 -9.53
N GLU A 89 9.91 17.90 -8.65
CA GLU A 89 9.92 16.44 -8.84
C GLU A 89 8.49 15.86 -8.89
N THR A 90 7.54 16.39 -8.12
CA THR A 90 6.13 15.95 -8.23
C THR A 90 5.50 16.25 -9.59
N GLY A 91 6.08 17.17 -10.36
CA GLY A 91 5.51 17.64 -11.61
C GLY A 91 4.43 18.71 -11.48
N LEU A 92 4.04 19.11 -10.25
CA LEU A 92 3.07 20.20 -10.05
C LEU A 92 3.62 21.56 -10.46
N ILE A 93 4.91 21.81 -10.20
CA ILE A 93 5.56 23.06 -10.59
C ILE A 93 6.63 22.84 -11.67
N GLY A 94 6.80 23.85 -12.51
CA GLY A 94 7.88 23.96 -13.47
C GLY A 94 8.90 24.99 -13.00
N PHE A 95 10.01 25.08 -13.74
CA PHE A 95 10.90 26.22 -13.62
C PHE A 95 11.45 26.63 -14.98
N THR A 96 11.73 27.92 -15.15
CA THR A 96 12.51 28.47 -16.26
C THR A 96 13.90 28.84 -15.77
N ASN A 97 14.91 28.69 -16.63
CA ASN A 97 16.26 29.18 -16.36
C ASN A 97 16.40 30.58 -16.96
N GLU A 98 16.63 31.59 -16.13
CA GLU A 98 16.82 32.99 -16.59
C GLU A 98 18.31 33.37 -16.72
N GLY A 99 19.20 32.37 -16.78
CA GLY A 99 20.65 32.57 -16.84
C GLY A 99 21.32 32.59 -15.46
N LYS A 100 22.65 32.42 -15.42
CA LYS A 100 23.49 32.39 -14.19
C LYS A 100 23.01 31.44 -13.07
N GLY A 101 22.27 30.39 -13.43
CA GLY A 101 21.75 29.41 -12.46
C GLY A 101 20.48 29.87 -11.71
N TRP A 102 19.90 31.01 -12.09
CA TRP A 102 18.64 31.48 -11.50
C TRP A 102 17.45 30.76 -12.10
N ARG A 103 16.57 30.30 -11.21
CA ARG A 103 15.34 29.57 -11.55
C ARG A 103 14.14 30.39 -11.10
N LYS A 104 13.18 30.57 -11.99
CA LYS A 104 11.83 31.02 -11.63
C LYS A 104 10.87 29.84 -11.65
N TYR A 105 10.23 29.60 -10.52
CA TYR A 105 9.27 28.53 -10.30
C TYR A 105 7.86 29.01 -10.58
N TYR A 106 7.04 28.16 -11.19
CA TYR A 106 5.66 28.49 -11.55
C TYR A 106 4.78 27.24 -11.48
N LEU A 107 3.48 27.42 -11.27
CA LEU A 107 2.50 26.34 -11.30
C LEU A 107 2.28 25.87 -12.74
N ARG A 108 2.43 24.56 -13.01
CA ARG A 108 2.27 24.06 -14.38
C ARG A 108 0.83 24.19 -14.86
N GLY A 109 0.66 24.63 -16.10
CA GLY A 109 -0.67 24.75 -16.70
C GLY A 109 -1.51 25.92 -16.17
N GLY A 110 -0.96 26.80 -15.33
CA GLY A 110 -1.61 28.05 -14.91
C GLY A 110 -2.79 27.91 -13.94
N SER A 111 -3.09 26.70 -13.47
CA SER A 111 -4.05 26.42 -12.39
C SER A 111 -3.68 25.12 -11.67
N LEU A 112 -4.20 24.91 -10.47
CA LEU A 112 -3.90 23.68 -9.73
C LEU A 112 -4.55 22.47 -10.40
N SER A 113 -5.75 22.64 -10.95
CA SER A 113 -6.44 21.59 -11.71
C SER A 113 -5.60 21.10 -12.90
N ASN A 114 -4.99 22.02 -13.64
CA ASN A 114 -4.12 21.65 -14.77
C ASN A 114 -2.81 21.00 -14.31
N ALA A 115 -2.19 21.51 -13.24
CA ALA A 115 -1.00 20.91 -12.65
C ALA A 115 -1.25 19.47 -12.19
N VAL A 116 -2.40 19.22 -11.54
CA VAL A 116 -2.81 17.87 -11.11
C VAL A 116 -3.12 16.97 -12.30
N ALA A 117 -3.73 17.49 -13.37
CA ALA A 117 -3.95 16.72 -14.60
C ALA A 117 -2.62 16.24 -15.23
N HIS A 118 -1.60 17.10 -15.26
CA HIS A 118 -0.25 16.69 -15.69
C HIS A 118 0.36 15.61 -14.79
N LEU A 119 0.23 15.78 -13.46
CA LEU A 119 0.70 14.79 -12.49
C LEU A 119 0.00 13.44 -12.69
N GLN A 120 -1.32 13.44 -12.90
CA GLN A 120 -2.12 12.23 -13.14
C GLN A 120 -1.65 11.50 -14.41
N GLN A 121 -1.54 12.22 -15.53
CA GLN A 121 -1.09 11.62 -16.79
C GLN A 121 0.31 11.03 -16.67
N HIS A 122 1.24 11.78 -16.05
CA HIS A 122 2.61 11.31 -15.89
C HIS A 122 2.70 10.12 -14.94
N GLY A 123 2.00 10.16 -13.80
CA GLY A 123 1.99 9.09 -12.82
C GLY A 123 1.48 7.77 -13.40
N SER A 124 0.39 7.79 -14.18
CA SER A 124 -0.14 6.59 -14.85
C SER A 124 0.83 6.04 -15.89
N MET A 125 1.49 6.92 -16.68
CA MET A 125 2.50 6.49 -17.65
C MET A 125 3.70 5.82 -16.96
N VAL A 126 4.22 6.42 -15.89
CA VAL A 126 5.35 5.87 -15.12
C VAL A 126 4.99 4.51 -14.52
N LEU A 127 3.80 4.39 -13.91
CA LEU A 127 3.32 3.11 -13.39
C LEU A 127 3.30 2.04 -14.49
N GLN A 128 2.69 2.33 -15.64
CA GLN A 128 2.60 1.39 -16.75
C GLN A 128 3.97 0.94 -17.27
N GLN A 129 4.88 1.89 -17.54
CA GLN A 129 6.20 1.58 -18.09
C GLN A 129 7.06 0.79 -17.11
N ARG A 130 7.04 1.18 -15.83
CA ARG A 130 7.93 0.62 -14.83
C ARG A 130 7.46 -0.75 -14.35
N PHE A 131 6.17 -1.10 -14.49
CA PHE A 131 5.66 -2.42 -14.08
C PHE A 131 6.20 -3.58 -14.94
N GLU A 132 6.77 -3.30 -16.10
CA GLU A 132 7.37 -4.31 -16.97
C GLU A 132 8.44 -5.15 -16.26
N LEU A 133 9.18 -4.57 -15.30
CA LEU A 133 10.15 -5.33 -14.51
C LEU A 133 9.49 -6.45 -13.69
N VAL A 134 8.31 -6.17 -13.12
CA VAL A 134 7.54 -7.19 -12.37
C VAL A 134 7.06 -8.27 -13.32
N ASN A 135 6.61 -7.90 -14.51
CA ASN A 135 6.18 -8.84 -15.55
C ASN A 135 7.32 -9.81 -15.93
N GLN A 136 8.54 -9.30 -16.13
CA GLN A 136 9.71 -10.11 -16.47
C GLN A 136 10.16 -11.06 -15.36
N ARG A 137 9.94 -10.70 -14.09
CA ARG A 137 10.33 -11.52 -12.94
C ARG A 137 9.21 -12.40 -12.40
N TRP A 138 8.03 -12.38 -13.03
CA TRP A 138 6.88 -13.16 -12.60
C TRP A 138 7.01 -14.61 -13.06
N THR A 139 7.08 -15.55 -12.12
CA THR A 139 7.16 -16.99 -12.44
C THR A 139 6.01 -17.81 -11.85
N ARG A 140 5.06 -17.15 -11.18
CA ARG A 140 3.84 -17.79 -10.66
C ARG A 140 2.93 -18.26 -11.78
N SER A 141 2.43 -19.49 -11.62
CA SER A 141 1.42 -20.07 -12.52
C SER A 141 0.03 -19.49 -12.34
N GLY A 142 -0.18 -18.65 -11.30
CA GLY A 142 -1.40 -17.87 -11.13
C GLY A 142 -2.62 -18.68 -10.70
N GLU A 143 -2.44 -19.94 -10.28
CA GLU A 143 -3.58 -20.73 -9.79
C GLU A 143 -4.15 -20.09 -8.53
N PRO A 144 -5.43 -19.67 -8.56
CA PRO A 144 -6.09 -19.13 -7.38
C PRO A 144 -6.17 -20.21 -6.31
N LEU A 145 -6.21 -19.79 -5.05
CA LEU A 145 -6.53 -20.74 -3.99
C LEU A 145 -7.97 -21.25 -4.21
N PRO A 146 -8.30 -22.49 -3.81
CA PRO A 146 -9.65 -23.06 -3.96
C PRO A 146 -10.75 -22.16 -3.38
N VAL A 147 -10.41 -21.41 -2.32
CA VAL A 147 -11.21 -20.30 -1.80
C VAL A 147 -10.30 -19.13 -1.51
N GLU A 148 -10.63 -18.00 -2.14
CA GLU A 148 -10.00 -16.71 -1.89
C GLU A 148 -10.97 -15.84 -1.10
N LEU A 149 -10.65 -15.63 0.17
CA LEU A 149 -11.33 -14.63 0.99
C LEU A 149 -10.38 -13.45 1.13
N PRO A 150 -10.47 -12.45 0.24
CA PRO A 150 -9.71 -11.23 0.40
C PRO A 150 -10.10 -10.56 1.71
N GLN A 151 -9.10 -10.15 2.49
CA GLN A 151 -9.33 -9.29 3.64
C GLN A 151 -9.76 -7.90 3.12
N ASP A 152 -10.68 -7.24 3.82
CA ASP A 152 -10.98 -5.83 3.57
C ASP A 152 -9.69 -5.00 3.54
N GLU A 153 -9.59 -4.13 2.54
CA GLU A 153 -8.46 -3.21 2.36
C GLU A 153 -8.42 -2.21 3.53
N SER A 154 -7.66 -2.56 4.58
CA SER A 154 -7.51 -1.74 5.78
C SER A 154 -6.26 -0.85 5.77
N ALA A 155 -5.26 -1.18 4.93
CA ALA A 155 -4.03 -0.39 4.85
C ALA A 155 -4.24 0.84 3.94
N PRO A 156 -3.98 2.07 4.44
CA PRO A 156 -4.00 3.26 3.59
C PRO A 156 -3.05 3.06 2.42
N PHE A 157 -3.50 3.39 1.21
CA PHE A 157 -2.66 3.27 0.02
C PHE A 157 -1.49 4.23 0.12
N SER A 158 -0.28 3.74 -0.12
CA SER A 158 0.94 4.54 -0.18
C SER A 158 1.84 4.01 -1.27
N ILE A 159 2.18 4.85 -2.25
CA ILE A 159 3.00 4.46 -3.40
C ILE A 159 4.02 5.55 -3.74
N GLY A 160 5.23 5.12 -4.12
CA GLY A 160 6.20 5.97 -4.81
C GLY A 160 6.09 5.78 -6.32
N LEU A 161 6.35 6.82 -7.10
CA LEU A 161 6.48 6.75 -8.55
C LEU A 161 7.67 7.61 -8.95
N VAL A 162 8.68 6.99 -9.55
CA VAL A 162 9.89 7.66 -10.05
C VAL A 162 10.09 7.27 -11.50
N ASP A 163 10.46 8.26 -12.32
CA ASP A 163 10.81 8.04 -13.72
C ASP A 163 11.82 6.91 -13.90
N HIS A 164 11.77 6.29 -15.08
CA HIS A 164 12.82 5.37 -15.48
C HIS A 164 14.17 6.11 -15.51
N ARG A 165 15.18 5.47 -14.91
CA ARG A 165 16.55 5.95 -14.86
C ARG A 165 17.52 4.77 -14.92
N PRO A 166 18.70 4.95 -15.53
CA PRO A 166 19.76 3.96 -15.46
C PRO A 166 20.18 3.75 -14.00
N LEU A 167 20.71 2.55 -13.71
CA LEU A 167 21.35 2.32 -12.43
C LEU A 167 22.61 3.19 -12.32
N PRO A 168 22.88 3.79 -11.15
CA PRO A 168 24.16 4.46 -10.90
C PRO A 168 25.33 3.48 -11.10
N ASP A 169 26.47 3.98 -11.60
CA ASP A 169 27.66 3.14 -11.81
C ASP A 169 28.16 2.49 -10.50
N GLU A 170 27.98 3.18 -9.36
CA GLU A 170 28.34 2.69 -8.02
C GLU A 170 27.12 2.12 -7.26
N ALA A 171 26.13 1.57 -7.98
CA ALA A 171 24.94 1.00 -7.36
C ALA A 171 25.29 -0.20 -6.46
N VAL A 172 24.94 -0.09 -5.17
CA VAL A 172 25.08 -1.18 -4.17
C VAL A 172 23.93 -2.19 -4.21
N GLY A 173 22.95 -1.98 -5.08
CA GLY A 173 21.71 -2.76 -5.16
C GLY A 173 21.38 -3.14 -6.60
N SER A 174 20.53 -4.15 -6.76
CA SER A 174 20.07 -4.61 -8.06
C SER A 174 19.00 -3.72 -8.68
N LEU A 175 18.70 -3.92 -9.96
CA LEU A 175 17.58 -3.27 -10.66
C LEU A 175 16.26 -3.42 -9.88
N LEU A 176 16.02 -4.60 -9.28
CA LEU A 176 14.83 -4.86 -8.47
C LEU A 176 14.81 -4.00 -7.20
N SER A 177 15.93 -3.91 -6.48
CA SER A 177 16.01 -3.12 -5.25
C SER A 177 15.75 -1.62 -5.49
N TYR A 178 16.30 -1.05 -6.57
CA TYR A 178 16.04 0.34 -6.95
C TYR A 178 14.60 0.55 -7.41
N TRP A 179 14.04 -0.40 -8.17
CA TRP A 179 12.62 -0.38 -8.51
C TRP A 179 11.75 -0.41 -7.24
N MET A 180 12.07 -1.27 -6.27
CA MET A 180 11.37 -1.35 -5.01
C MET A 180 11.46 -0.05 -4.20
N ASN A 181 12.63 0.60 -4.18
CA ASN A 181 12.79 1.92 -3.58
C ASN A 181 11.89 2.97 -4.26
N ASP A 182 11.91 3.01 -5.59
CA ASP A 182 11.17 3.95 -6.41
C ASP A 182 9.65 3.80 -6.20
N PHE A 183 9.15 2.57 -5.99
CA PHE A 183 7.76 2.29 -5.66
C PHE A 183 7.39 2.46 -4.17
N GLY A 184 8.36 2.82 -3.32
CA GLY A 184 8.16 3.04 -1.90
C GLY A 184 8.18 1.77 -1.02
N LEU A 185 8.46 0.60 -1.60
CA LEU A 185 8.51 -0.69 -0.90
C LEU A 185 9.65 -0.75 0.12
N LEU A 186 10.72 0.04 -0.06
CA LEU A 186 11.85 0.10 0.88
C LEU A 186 11.74 1.27 1.89
N GLY A 187 10.66 2.07 1.81
CA GLY A 187 10.44 3.26 2.64
C GLY A 187 11.25 4.48 2.22
N GLU A 188 11.27 5.52 3.06
CA GLU A 188 11.87 6.81 2.67
C GLU A 188 13.39 6.85 2.72
N ARG A 189 13.98 6.03 3.58
CA ARG A 189 15.43 5.92 3.78
C ARG A 189 15.74 4.42 3.77
N PRO A 190 15.97 3.83 2.59
CA PRO A 190 16.14 2.39 2.48
C PRO A 190 17.39 1.92 3.25
N GLY A 191 18.46 2.71 3.32
CA GLY A 191 19.69 2.31 4.01
C GLY A 191 20.18 0.97 3.47
N ALA A 192 20.44 0.00 4.35
CA ALA A 192 20.82 -1.36 3.95
C ALA A 192 19.73 -2.13 3.19
N GLU A 193 18.46 -1.72 3.23
CA GLU A 193 17.39 -2.39 2.48
C GLU A 193 17.50 -2.20 0.96
N ILE A 194 18.32 -1.24 0.49
CA ILE A 194 18.57 -1.09 -0.95
C ILE A 194 19.53 -2.15 -1.48
N GLN A 195 20.23 -2.89 -0.62
CA GLN A 195 21.12 -3.95 -1.07
C GLN A 195 20.33 -5.09 -1.72
N GLU A 196 20.91 -5.71 -2.75
CA GLU A 196 20.27 -6.78 -3.52
C GLU A 196 19.89 -7.98 -2.64
N ASP A 197 20.71 -8.30 -1.66
CA ASP A 197 20.50 -9.40 -0.74
C ASP A 197 19.71 -9.00 0.50
N SER A 198 19.13 -7.79 0.57
CA SER A 198 18.35 -7.39 1.74
C SER A 198 17.12 -8.26 1.98
N ILE A 199 16.63 -8.30 3.23
CA ILE A 199 15.42 -9.07 3.60
C ILE A 199 14.22 -8.60 2.75
N SER A 200 14.10 -7.29 2.51
CA SER A 200 13.01 -6.76 1.69
C SER A 200 13.04 -7.31 0.26
N VAL A 201 14.22 -7.27 -0.38
CA VAL A 201 14.36 -7.74 -1.78
C VAL A 201 14.12 -9.25 -1.87
N ARG A 202 14.68 -10.04 -0.95
CA ARG A 202 14.43 -11.49 -0.92
C ARG A 202 12.95 -11.84 -0.72
N LEU A 203 12.28 -11.18 0.22
CA LEU A 203 10.85 -11.38 0.45
C LEU A 203 10.03 -11.05 -0.80
N PHE A 204 10.31 -9.93 -1.46
CA PHE A 204 9.58 -9.53 -2.65
C PHE A 204 9.80 -10.51 -3.81
N SER A 205 11.04 -10.96 -4.05
CA SER A 205 11.35 -12.01 -5.04
C SER A 205 10.57 -13.30 -4.75
N THR A 206 10.55 -13.76 -3.50
CA THR A 206 9.76 -14.94 -3.13
C THR A 206 8.27 -14.76 -3.39
N LEU A 207 7.71 -13.57 -3.20
CA LEU A 207 6.30 -13.31 -3.52
C LEU A 207 6.01 -13.36 -5.03
N LEU A 208 6.96 -12.96 -5.88
CA LEU A 208 6.86 -13.01 -7.34
C LEU A 208 6.92 -14.45 -7.89
N GLU A 209 7.54 -15.36 -7.14
CA GLU A 209 7.76 -16.76 -7.54
C GLU A 209 6.74 -17.73 -6.92
N ARG A 210 6.26 -17.43 -5.71
CA ARG A 210 5.44 -18.35 -4.92
C ARG A 210 3.94 -18.20 -5.17
N ASN A 211 3.27 -19.31 -5.50
CA ASN A 211 1.81 -19.35 -5.63
C ASN A 211 1.10 -19.30 -4.27
N LEU A 212 1.56 -20.12 -3.30
CA LEU A 212 0.94 -20.21 -1.98
C LEU A 212 1.23 -18.96 -1.13
N PRO A 213 0.30 -18.51 -0.27
CA PRO A 213 0.57 -17.39 0.62
C PRO A 213 1.72 -17.70 1.59
N LEU A 214 2.65 -16.76 1.71
CA LEU A 214 3.80 -16.83 2.60
C LEU A 214 3.38 -16.45 4.02
N SER A 215 3.46 -17.39 4.96
CA SER A 215 3.25 -17.07 6.38
C SER A 215 4.47 -16.36 6.97
N LEU A 216 4.30 -15.68 8.11
CA LEU A 216 5.41 -15.02 8.79
C LEU A 216 6.45 -16.03 9.31
N ASP A 217 6.02 -17.22 9.73
CA ASP A 217 6.92 -18.25 10.24
C ASP A 217 7.77 -18.84 9.10
N GLU A 218 7.16 -19.18 7.97
CA GLU A 218 7.89 -19.61 6.76
C GLU A 218 8.83 -18.51 6.26
N ALA A 219 8.42 -17.24 6.29
CA ALA A 219 9.27 -16.13 5.86
C ALA A 219 10.51 -15.98 6.77
N THR A 220 10.34 -16.16 8.09
CA THR A 220 11.45 -16.15 9.05
C THR A 220 12.41 -17.32 8.81
N GLU A 221 11.87 -18.51 8.52
CA GLU A 221 12.67 -19.69 8.21
C GLU A 221 13.47 -19.54 6.90
N LEU A 222 12.83 -19.03 5.83
CA LEU A 222 13.43 -18.90 4.51
C LEU A 222 14.46 -17.76 4.40
N HIS A 223 14.21 -16.64 5.07
CA HIS A 223 15.02 -15.42 4.87
C HIS A 223 15.74 -14.93 6.13
N GLY A 224 15.51 -15.57 7.27
CA GLY A 224 16.03 -15.15 8.56
C GLY A 224 15.45 -13.81 9.04
N GLY A 225 15.95 -13.36 10.19
CA GLY A 225 15.57 -12.09 10.79
C GLY A 225 14.34 -12.18 11.71
N GLN A 226 14.03 -11.05 12.36
CA GLN A 226 12.96 -11.01 13.36
C GLN A 226 11.57 -11.02 12.71
N LYS A 227 10.67 -11.90 13.17
CA LYS A 227 9.28 -12.02 12.72
C LYS A 227 8.54 -10.66 12.67
N ALA A 228 8.73 -9.82 13.69
CA ALA A 228 8.14 -8.48 13.76
C ALA A 228 8.68 -7.51 12.70
N ARG A 229 9.96 -7.66 12.28
CA ARG A 229 10.54 -6.87 11.18
C ARG A 229 9.95 -7.31 9.85
N ILE A 230 9.87 -8.61 9.59
CA ILE A 230 9.26 -9.18 8.37
C ILE A 230 7.81 -8.72 8.24
N GLY A 231 7.03 -8.81 9.32
CA GLY A 231 5.65 -8.32 9.33
C GLY A 231 5.55 -6.84 8.91
N ARG A 232 6.42 -5.97 9.44
CA ARG A 232 6.45 -4.55 9.05
C ARG A 232 6.85 -4.31 7.59
N ILE A 233 7.73 -5.13 7.03
CA ILE A 233 8.11 -5.05 5.60
C ILE A 233 6.91 -5.46 4.74
N LEU A 234 6.27 -6.58 5.05
CA LEU A 234 5.12 -7.07 4.28
C LEU A 234 3.91 -6.14 4.37
N GLU A 235 3.64 -5.51 5.52
CA GLU A 235 2.59 -4.47 5.61
C GLU A 235 2.92 -3.23 4.75
N ARG A 236 4.20 -2.91 4.56
CA ARG A 236 4.61 -1.85 3.63
C ARG A 236 4.35 -2.23 2.19
N PHE A 237 4.61 -3.48 1.82
CA PHE A 237 4.27 -3.99 0.50
C PHE A 237 2.76 -4.01 0.27
N ARG A 238 1.97 -4.27 1.32
CA ARG A 238 0.50 -4.17 1.25
C ARG A 238 0.01 -2.75 1.04
N ALA A 239 0.68 -1.76 1.64
CA ALA A 239 0.33 -0.36 1.47
C ALA A 239 0.42 0.10 0.00
N THR A 240 1.33 -0.46 -0.80
CA THR A 240 1.41 -0.15 -2.24
C THR A 240 0.32 -0.81 -3.07
N GLY A 241 -0.49 -1.70 -2.47
CA GLY A 241 -1.51 -2.47 -3.17
C GLY A 241 -0.96 -3.60 -4.04
N MET A 242 0.35 -3.88 -4.03
CA MET A 242 0.97 -4.97 -4.79
C MET A 242 0.89 -6.32 -4.08
N VAL A 243 0.83 -6.29 -2.76
CA VAL A 243 0.76 -7.47 -1.90
C VAL A 243 -0.56 -7.42 -1.15
N GLU A 244 -1.15 -8.58 -0.93
CA GLU A 244 -2.33 -8.74 -0.10
C GLU A 244 -2.11 -9.77 1.00
N ARG A 245 -2.94 -9.66 2.03
CA ARG A 245 -3.00 -10.64 3.11
C ARG A 245 -4.24 -11.48 2.90
N VAL A 246 -4.05 -12.79 2.86
CA VAL A 246 -5.11 -13.77 2.59
C VAL A 246 -5.08 -14.89 3.61
N ALA A 247 -6.25 -15.49 3.84
CA ALA A 247 -6.35 -16.70 4.63
C ALA A 247 -5.64 -17.86 3.90
N ARG A 248 -4.85 -18.63 4.66
CA ARG A 248 -4.17 -19.84 4.19
C ARG A 248 -5.16 -21.00 4.07
N THR A 249 -6.02 -20.97 3.07
CA THR A 249 -7.02 -22.04 2.83
C THR A 249 -6.36 -23.37 2.48
N ASP A 250 -5.12 -23.35 2.00
CA ASP A 250 -4.25 -24.53 1.86
C ASP A 250 -3.96 -25.24 3.19
N ARG A 251 -4.14 -24.56 4.33
CA ARG A 251 -3.99 -25.11 5.69
C ARG A 251 -5.32 -25.45 6.35
N LEU A 252 -6.45 -25.38 5.63
CA LEU A 252 -7.78 -25.56 6.21
C LEU A 252 -7.98 -26.93 6.83
N ASN A 253 -7.60 -28.00 6.13
CA ASN A 253 -7.72 -29.36 6.65
C ASN A 253 -6.87 -29.57 7.92
N THR A 254 -5.65 -29.05 7.95
CA THR A 254 -4.78 -29.10 9.15
C THR A 254 -5.36 -28.30 10.31
N ALA A 255 -5.93 -27.12 10.04
CA ALA A 255 -6.55 -26.28 11.06
C ALA A 255 -7.81 -26.93 11.65
N LEU A 256 -8.65 -27.53 10.78
CA LEU A 256 -9.84 -28.28 11.19
C LEU A 256 -9.47 -29.50 12.02
N TRP A 257 -8.51 -30.31 11.55
CA TRP A 257 -7.99 -31.44 12.31
C TRP A 257 -7.52 -31.03 13.71
N THR A 258 -6.72 -29.96 13.81
CA THR A 258 -6.23 -29.45 15.09
C THR A 258 -7.38 -29.03 16.01
N ALA A 259 -8.37 -28.32 15.46
CA ALA A 259 -9.53 -27.85 16.21
C ALA A 259 -10.42 -29.01 16.67
N MET A 260 -10.69 -29.99 15.79
CA MET A 260 -11.47 -31.20 16.09
C MET A 260 -10.82 -32.00 17.21
N THR A 261 -9.54 -32.33 17.08
CA THR A 261 -8.79 -33.10 18.07
C THR A 261 -8.75 -32.36 19.42
N SER A 262 -8.50 -31.05 19.41
CA SER A 262 -8.45 -30.26 20.64
C SER A 262 -9.81 -30.15 21.34
N GLN A 263 -10.90 -29.94 20.60
CA GLN A 263 -12.24 -29.86 21.19
C GLN A 263 -12.71 -31.22 21.70
N HIS A 264 -12.46 -32.29 20.96
CA HIS A 264 -12.77 -33.66 21.39
C HIS A 264 -12.06 -33.99 22.71
N GLN A 265 -10.74 -33.74 22.81
CA GLN A 265 -9.99 -33.97 24.04
C GLN A 265 -10.48 -33.13 25.23
N ARG A 266 -10.94 -31.90 24.99
CA ARG A 266 -11.36 -30.97 26.05
C ARG A 266 -12.80 -31.16 26.50
N ARG A 267 -13.72 -31.50 25.58
CA ARG A 267 -15.17 -31.44 25.80
C ARG A 267 -15.90 -32.76 25.56
N GLY A 268 -15.22 -33.75 24.99
CA GLY A 268 -15.78 -35.07 24.72
C GLY A 268 -16.73 -35.13 23.53
N GLU A 269 -17.14 -36.35 23.20
CA GLU A 269 -17.99 -36.70 22.06
C GLU A 269 -19.37 -36.03 22.08
N ASP A 270 -20.04 -36.03 23.24
CA ASP A 270 -21.37 -35.42 23.39
C ASP A 270 -21.40 -33.94 23.04
N TRP A 271 -20.29 -33.22 23.25
CA TRP A 271 -20.21 -31.81 22.87
C TRP A 271 -20.03 -31.63 21.36
N MET A 272 -19.26 -32.51 20.72
CA MET A 272 -19.01 -32.48 19.27
C MET A 272 -20.32 -32.68 18.49
N LEU A 273 -21.29 -33.41 19.03
CA LEU A 273 -22.62 -33.62 18.42
C LEU A 273 -23.61 -32.46 18.62
N LYS A 274 -23.23 -31.36 19.28
CA LYS A 274 -24.09 -30.18 19.48
C LYS A 274 -23.95 -29.20 18.32
N LYS A 275 -24.83 -28.18 18.30
CA LYS A 275 -24.79 -27.04 17.33
C LYS A 275 -23.45 -26.29 17.30
N GLY A 276 -22.67 -26.35 18.38
CA GLY A 276 -21.32 -25.78 18.47
C GLY A 276 -20.21 -26.65 17.88
N GLY A 277 -20.50 -27.90 17.54
CA GLY A 277 -19.61 -28.84 16.87
C GLY A 277 -20.11 -29.18 15.47
N PHE A 278 -20.33 -30.46 15.21
CA PHE A 278 -20.61 -30.99 13.87
C PHE A 278 -22.07 -30.84 13.42
N GLN A 279 -23.03 -30.81 14.35
CA GLN A 279 -24.47 -30.93 14.07
C GLN A 279 -24.99 -29.94 13.04
N ARG A 280 -24.38 -28.75 12.98
CA ARG A 280 -24.87 -27.66 12.12
C ARG A 280 -24.53 -27.86 10.64
N LEU A 281 -23.43 -28.56 10.35
CA LEU A 281 -22.81 -28.53 9.02
C LEU A 281 -22.53 -29.91 8.44
N LEU A 282 -22.38 -30.93 9.28
CA LEU A 282 -22.04 -32.28 8.83
C LEU A 282 -23.29 -33.17 8.86
N ASN A 283 -23.39 -34.09 7.91
CA ASN A 283 -24.41 -35.13 7.93
C ASN A 283 -24.05 -36.25 8.94
N GLU A 284 -25.00 -37.13 9.25
CA GLU A 284 -24.82 -38.20 10.25
C GLU A 284 -23.65 -39.15 9.92
N GLN A 285 -23.43 -39.43 8.63
CA GLN A 285 -22.34 -40.29 8.18
C GLN A 285 -20.97 -39.64 8.43
N GLN A 286 -20.83 -38.36 8.09
CA GLN A 286 -19.62 -37.57 8.35
C GLN A 286 -19.36 -37.44 9.85
N GLN A 287 -20.40 -37.15 10.63
CA GLN A 287 -20.32 -37.05 12.09
C GLN A 287 -19.81 -38.36 12.70
N SER A 288 -20.45 -39.47 12.37
CA SER A 288 -20.11 -40.80 12.91
C SER A 288 -18.70 -41.23 12.52
N GLY A 289 -18.30 -40.99 11.27
CA GLY A 289 -16.96 -41.31 10.77
C GLY A 289 -15.87 -40.55 11.50
N LEU A 290 -16.01 -39.22 11.61
CA LEU A 290 -15.04 -38.36 12.30
C LEU A 290 -14.97 -38.67 13.80
N LEU A 291 -16.11 -38.90 14.47
CA LEU A 291 -16.14 -39.23 15.89
C LEU A 291 -15.48 -40.57 16.19
N LYS A 292 -15.75 -41.59 15.39
CA LYS A 292 -15.11 -42.90 15.54
C LYS A 292 -13.58 -42.79 15.44
N ALA A 293 -13.08 -42.03 14.46
CA ALA A 293 -11.64 -41.81 14.30
C ALA A 293 -11.03 -40.96 15.44
N LEU A 294 -11.76 -39.97 15.94
CA LEU A 294 -11.36 -39.16 17.09
C LEU A 294 -11.30 -39.98 18.39
N ALA A 295 -12.30 -40.82 18.64
CA ALA A 295 -12.36 -41.71 19.79
C ALA A 295 -11.22 -42.73 19.80
N GLN A 296 -10.81 -43.20 18.62
CA GLN A 296 -9.68 -44.11 18.43
C GLN A 296 -8.32 -43.39 18.42
N GLY A 297 -8.28 -42.06 18.38
CA GLY A 297 -7.06 -41.28 18.25
C GLY A 297 -6.34 -41.46 16.90
N SER A 298 -7.04 -41.98 15.89
CA SER A 298 -6.49 -42.31 14.57
C SER A 298 -6.79 -41.27 13.49
N LEU A 299 -7.59 -40.23 13.80
CA LEU A 299 -7.94 -39.18 12.85
C LEU A 299 -6.67 -38.49 12.31
N SER A 300 -6.50 -38.48 10.99
CA SER A 300 -5.45 -37.75 10.27
C SER A 300 -5.97 -36.53 9.51
N VAL A 301 -5.08 -35.71 8.97
CA VAL A 301 -5.44 -34.56 8.12
C VAL A 301 -6.09 -35.03 6.80
N GLU A 302 -5.65 -36.16 6.27
CA GLU A 302 -6.21 -36.78 5.06
C GLU A 302 -7.63 -37.28 5.31
N ASP A 303 -7.89 -37.87 6.48
CA ASP A 303 -9.24 -38.28 6.87
C ASP A 303 -10.19 -37.08 6.92
N VAL A 304 -9.75 -35.95 7.48
CA VAL A 304 -10.54 -34.72 7.49
C VAL A 304 -10.82 -34.24 6.07
N ALA A 305 -9.83 -34.23 5.18
CA ALA A 305 -10.01 -33.85 3.79
C ALA A 305 -11.05 -34.75 3.08
N ASN A 306 -10.98 -36.07 3.31
CA ASN A 306 -11.88 -37.04 2.70
C ASN A 306 -13.32 -36.88 3.20
N HIS A 307 -13.51 -36.76 4.53
CA HIS A 307 -14.84 -36.61 5.13
C HIS A 307 -15.50 -35.29 4.74
N LEU A 308 -14.71 -34.23 4.50
CA LEU A 308 -15.20 -32.90 4.16
C LEU A 308 -15.13 -32.58 2.65
N SER A 309 -14.78 -33.55 1.81
CA SER A 309 -14.64 -33.37 0.36
C SER A 309 -15.91 -32.83 -0.33
N THR A 310 -17.08 -33.13 0.22
CA THR A 310 -18.39 -32.67 -0.27
C THR A 310 -18.89 -31.39 0.43
N VAL A 311 -18.16 -30.88 1.42
CA VAL A 311 -18.51 -29.67 2.17
C VAL A 311 -17.79 -28.49 1.54
N GLU A 312 -18.55 -27.47 1.15
CA GLU A 312 -17.99 -26.26 0.57
C GLU A 312 -17.00 -25.59 1.52
N ALA A 313 -15.91 -25.05 1.01
CA ALA A 313 -14.84 -24.51 1.86
C ALA A 313 -15.29 -23.32 2.74
N ARG A 314 -16.35 -22.60 2.35
CA ARG A 314 -16.99 -21.58 3.21
C ARG A 314 -17.66 -22.21 4.45
N GLU A 315 -18.29 -23.35 4.30
CA GLU A 315 -18.91 -24.11 5.39
C GLU A 315 -17.84 -24.77 6.27
N GLN A 316 -16.79 -25.33 5.66
CA GLN A 316 -15.63 -25.82 6.40
C GLN A 316 -14.99 -24.73 7.28
N MET A 317 -14.93 -23.48 6.79
CA MET A 317 -14.47 -22.35 7.59
C MET A 317 -15.44 -21.96 8.70
N LEU A 318 -16.75 -22.05 8.46
CA LEU A 318 -17.74 -21.87 9.52
C LEU A 318 -17.58 -22.95 10.60
N LEU A 319 -17.36 -24.20 10.21
CA LEU A 319 -17.07 -25.31 11.11
C LEU A 319 -15.81 -25.02 11.95
N LEU A 320 -14.74 -24.56 11.30
CA LEU A 320 -13.51 -24.17 12.01
C LEU A 320 -13.79 -23.10 13.07
N ASN A 321 -14.59 -22.09 12.74
CA ASN A 321 -14.98 -21.03 13.68
C ASN A 321 -15.83 -21.55 14.84
N LEU A 322 -16.78 -22.48 14.58
CA LEU A 322 -17.60 -23.12 15.62
C LEU A 322 -16.74 -23.93 16.60
N LEU A 323 -15.71 -24.61 16.08
CA LEU A 323 -14.71 -25.35 16.86
C LEU A 323 -13.69 -24.43 17.54
N GLY A 324 -13.81 -23.10 17.40
CA GLY A 324 -12.92 -22.11 18.00
C GLY A 324 -11.55 -22.00 17.33
N GLY A 325 -11.36 -22.60 16.16
CA GLY A 325 -10.15 -22.47 15.36
C GLY A 325 -10.14 -21.20 14.51
N ARG A 326 -8.98 -20.87 13.95
CA ARG A 326 -8.79 -19.77 12.98
C ARG A 326 -7.77 -20.18 11.93
N LEU A 327 -7.98 -19.75 10.69
CA LEU A 327 -6.98 -19.93 9.65
C LEU A 327 -5.77 -18.99 9.89
N PRO A 328 -4.54 -19.49 9.71
CA PRO A 328 -3.38 -18.61 9.66
C PRO A 328 -3.49 -17.70 8.44
N MET A 329 -2.90 -16.51 8.56
CA MET A 329 -2.84 -15.54 7.47
C MET A 329 -1.48 -15.62 6.80
N GLY A 330 -1.46 -15.45 5.48
CA GLY A 330 -0.25 -15.32 4.69
C GLY A 330 -0.28 -14.11 3.76
N TYR A 331 0.85 -13.83 3.15
CA TYR A 331 1.05 -12.73 2.21
C TYR A 331 1.33 -13.27 0.81
N ARG A 332 0.77 -12.64 -0.21
CA ARG A 332 1.01 -12.99 -1.63
C ARG A 332 0.88 -11.75 -2.51
N MET A 333 1.34 -11.82 -3.76
CA MET A 333 1.02 -10.80 -4.75
C MET A 333 -0.49 -10.70 -4.96
N SER A 334 -0.97 -9.48 -5.12
CA SER A 334 -2.39 -9.15 -5.21
C SER A 334 -2.95 -9.42 -6.61
N GLY A 335 -3.13 -10.69 -6.95
CA GLY A 335 -3.67 -11.13 -8.22
C GLY A 335 -2.99 -12.39 -8.76
N ALA A 336 -3.59 -12.97 -9.79
CA ALA A 336 -3.11 -14.18 -10.45
C ALA A 336 -1.95 -13.93 -11.43
N SER A 337 -1.77 -12.69 -11.89
CA SER A 337 -0.74 -12.30 -12.86
C SER A 337 -0.13 -10.94 -12.52
N ALA A 338 1.05 -10.64 -13.09
CA ALA A 338 1.65 -9.30 -13.00
C ALA A 338 0.68 -8.21 -13.51
N SER A 339 -0.04 -8.47 -14.61
CA SER A 339 -1.04 -7.53 -15.14
C SER A 339 -2.24 -7.30 -14.21
N ALA A 340 -2.66 -8.32 -13.46
CA ALA A 340 -3.71 -8.17 -12.45
C ALA A 340 -3.23 -7.32 -11.26
N VAL A 341 -1.99 -7.53 -10.81
CA VAL A 341 -1.38 -6.68 -9.77
C VAL A 341 -1.27 -5.24 -10.24
N GLN A 342 -0.78 -5.03 -11.47
CA GLN A 342 -0.69 -3.69 -12.07
C GLN A 342 -2.05 -2.99 -12.10
N ARG A 343 -3.10 -3.68 -12.57
CA ARG A 343 -4.46 -3.12 -12.61
C ARG A 343 -4.94 -2.72 -11.23
N ARG A 344 -4.73 -3.56 -10.21
CA ARG A 344 -5.10 -3.24 -8.83
C ARG A 344 -4.37 -1.98 -8.32
N VAL A 345 -3.07 -1.88 -8.58
CA VAL A 345 -2.28 -0.70 -8.19
C VAL A 345 -2.76 0.55 -8.94
N GLN A 346 -3.07 0.42 -10.24
CA GLN A 346 -3.63 1.50 -11.05
C GLN A 346 -5.00 1.96 -10.52
N ASP A 347 -5.91 1.05 -10.20
CA ASP A 347 -7.24 1.39 -9.66
C ASP A 347 -7.13 2.19 -8.35
N ARG A 348 -6.17 1.82 -7.48
CA ARG A 348 -5.89 2.56 -6.25
C ARG A 348 -5.23 3.91 -6.51
N LEU A 349 -4.31 3.99 -7.47
CA LEU A 349 -3.70 5.24 -7.91
C LEU A 349 -4.77 6.20 -8.46
N ASP A 350 -5.65 5.72 -9.35
CA ASP A 350 -6.74 6.49 -9.95
C ASP A 350 -7.74 6.99 -8.91
N ARG A 351 -7.96 6.22 -7.83
CA ARG A 351 -8.75 6.68 -6.68
C ARG A 351 -8.10 7.87 -5.99
N VAL A 352 -6.79 7.86 -5.75
CA VAL A 352 -6.07 9.01 -5.18
C VAL A 352 -6.10 10.21 -6.15
N MET A 353 -5.82 9.97 -7.43
CA MET A 353 -5.80 11.02 -8.45
C MET A 353 -7.18 11.70 -8.58
N ARG A 354 -8.27 10.93 -8.61
CA ARG A 354 -9.64 11.51 -8.62
C ARG A 354 -9.91 12.41 -7.42
N ARG A 355 -9.43 12.04 -6.23
CA ARG A 355 -9.55 12.90 -5.05
C ARG A 355 -8.71 14.16 -5.17
N MET A 356 -7.48 14.05 -5.70
CA MET A 356 -6.63 15.21 -5.96
C MET A 356 -7.26 16.16 -6.98
N VAL A 357 -7.85 15.64 -8.06
CA VAL A 357 -8.58 16.45 -9.05
C VAL A 357 -9.74 17.20 -8.40
N ARG A 358 -10.52 16.53 -7.54
CA ARG A 358 -11.60 17.19 -6.79
C ARG A 358 -11.06 18.31 -5.89
N VAL A 359 -10.01 18.03 -5.11
CA VAL A 359 -9.42 19.02 -4.20
C VAL A 359 -8.78 20.19 -4.95
N ALA A 360 -8.14 19.93 -6.10
CA ALA A 360 -7.58 20.96 -6.97
C ALA A 360 -8.66 21.92 -7.49
N GLY A 361 -9.79 21.38 -7.96
CA GLY A 361 -10.92 22.19 -8.41
C GLY A 361 -11.50 23.05 -7.28
N LEU A 362 -11.68 22.48 -6.09
CA LEU A 362 -12.15 23.23 -4.91
C LEU A 362 -11.18 24.35 -4.49
N LEU A 363 -9.86 24.11 -4.60
CA LEU A 363 -8.85 25.12 -4.33
C LEU A 363 -8.85 26.26 -5.36
N ASP A 364 -8.92 25.92 -6.65
CA ASP A 364 -9.00 26.92 -7.72
C ASP A 364 -10.26 27.80 -7.53
N GLU A 365 -11.41 27.20 -7.23
CA GLU A 365 -12.67 27.92 -6.96
C GLU A 365 -12.56 28.83 -5.72
N ALA A 366 -12.07 28.30 -4.60
CA ALA A 366 -11.98 29.03 -3.34
C ALA A 366 -11.00 30.21 -3.41
N LEU A 367 -9.85 30.03 -4.08
CA LEU A 367 -8.85 31.08 -4.26
C LEU A 367 -9.30 32.17 -5.24
N ALA A 368 -10.06 31.80 -6.28
CA ALA A 368 -10.68 32.77 -7.18
C ALA A 368 -11.74 33.62 -6.44
N ALA A 369 -12.56 32.99 -5.61
CA ALA A 369 -13.58 33.69 -4.81
C ALA A 369 -12.95 34.69 -3.82
N SER A 370 -11.82 34.36 -3.18
CA SER A 370 -11.15 35.29 -2.27
C SER A 370 -10.61 36.53 -2.99
N LYS A 371 -10.12 36.40 -4.23
CA LYS A 371 -9.60 37.52 -5.03
C LYS A 371 -10.67 38.49 -5.52
N GLY A 372 -11.92 38.02 -5.70
CA GLY A 372 -13.05 38.86 -6.09
C GLY A 372 -13.72 39.61 -4.94
N SER A 373 -13.34 39.31 -3.68
CA SER A 373 -13.90 39.91 -2.46
C SER A 373 -13.04 41.01 -1.82
N SER A 374 -11.87 41.25 -2.40
CA SER A 374 -10.89 42.29 -2.04
C SER A 374 -10.78 43.30 -3.16
#